data_AF-A0A8B7ZB42-F1
#
_entry.id   AF-A0A8B7ZB42-F1
#
_cell.length_a   1.000
_cell.length_b   1.000
_cell.length_c   1.000
_cell.angle_alpha   90.00
_cell.angle_beta   90.00
_cell.angle_gamma   90.00
#
_symmetry.space_group_name_H-M   'P 1'
#
loop_
_entity.id
_entity.type
_entity.pdbx_description
1 polymer ?
#
loop_
_entity_poly.entity_id
_entity_poly.type
_entity_poly.pdbx_seq_one_letter_code
_entity_poly.pdbx_strand_id
1 'polypeptide(L)'
;MAGAVLENLSSKKLSVFCLCLLVVQIACFLVGGLIAPAPSSAHNILTTKCIDPSFNLKKWFQPRGPHACDKVRDFDEATKRGIYADWIVFSAKVPHDPNTMHRSFQYMLGVLVMDIAFSEEEGKRLGESVTKTVDS
;
A
#
# COMPACT_ATOMS: atom_id res chain seq x y z
N MET A 1 28.14 -13.24 45.86
CA MET A 1 27.03 -12.98 44.91
C MET A 1 26.68 -11.52 45.05
N ALA A 2 27.14 -10.67 44.13
CA ALA A 2 26.83 -9.24 44.16
C ALA A 2 25.40 -9.06 43.64
N GLY A 3 24.52 -8.54 44.50
CA GLY A 3 23.14 -8.20 44.14
C GLY A 3 23.08 -7.14 43.03
N ALA A 4 21.96 -7.10 42.31
CA ALA A 4 21.73 -6.16 41.23
C ALA A 4 21.91 -4.71 41.70
N VAL A 5 22.30 -3.81 40.78
CA VAL A 5 22.55 -2.38 41.08
C VAL A 5 21.38 -1.72 41.82
N LEU A 6 20.15 -2.19 41.59
CA LEU A 6 18.92 -1.74 42.27
C LEU A 6 18.86 -2.12 43.76
N GLU A 7 19.50 -3.20 44.19
CA GLU A 7 19.49 -3.69 45.57
C GLU A 7 20.47 -2.93 46.48
N ASN A 8 21.49 -2.30 45.89
CA ASN A 8 22.51 -1.52 46.61
C ASN A 8 22.26 0.00 46.57
N LEU A 9 21.18 0.46 45.92
CA LEU A 9 20.86 1.87 45.77
C LEU A 9 19.94 2.37 46.90
N SER A 10 20.33 3.48 47.54
CA SER A 10 19.47 4.19 48.50
C SER A 10 18.16 4.62 47.84
N SER A 11 17.02 4.45 48.53
CA SER A 11 15.68 4.78 48.02
C SER A 11 15.55 6.22 47.51
N LYS A 12 16.36 7.15 48.02
CA LYS A 12 16.43 8.54 47.54
C LYS A 12 17.02 8.64 46.13
N LYS A 13 18.10 7.89 45.85
CA LYS A 13 18.72 7.85 44.51
C LYS A 13 17.81 7.17 43.50
N LEU A 14 17.12 6.11 43.93
CA LEU A 14 16.12 5.43 43.13
C LEU A 14 14.94 6.36 42.77
N SER A 15 14.42 7.12 43.73
CA SER A 15 13.32 8.06 43.51
C SER A 15 13.68 9.16 42.51
N VAL A 16 14.87 9.76 42.63
CA VAL A 16 15.36 10.77 41.67
C VAL A 16 15.50 10.15 40.27
N PHE A 17 16.06 8.96 40.16
CA PHE A 17 16.19 8.26 38.88
C PHE A 17 14.84 8.00 38.23
N CYS A 18 13.84 7.52 39.00
CA CYS A 18 12.48 7.33 38.50
C CYS A 18 11.85 8.65 38.02
N LEU A 19 12.03 9.75 38.75
CA LEU A 19 11.51 11.06 38.35
C LEU A 19 12.17 11.54 37.04
N CYS A 20 13.48 11.37 36.90
CA CYS A 20 14.20 11.68 35.67
C CYS A 20 13.67 10.88 34.48
N LEU A 21 13.49 9.56 34.64
CA LEU A 21 12.90 8.72 33.60
C LEU A 21 11.47 9.15 33.25
N LEU A 22 10.67 9.56 34.25
CA LEU A 22 9.31 10.05 34.04
C LEU A 22 9.32 11.33 33.19
N VAL A 23 10.20 12.29 33.49
CA VAL A 23 10.36 13.52 32.69
C VAL A 23 10.78 13.21 31.25
N VAL A 24 11.75 12.31 31.06
CA VAL A 24 12.18 11.88 29.72
C VAL A 24 11.04 11.19 28.97
N GLN A 25 10.27 10.33 29.64
CA GLN A 25 9.12 9.67 29.03
C GLN A 25 8.07 10.66 28.56
N ILE A 26 7.74 11.67 29.38
CA ILE A 26 6.84 12.76 28.98
C ILE A 26 7.40 13.50 27.76
N ALA A 27 8.69 13.84 27.75
CA ALA A 27 9.31 14.51 26.62
C ALA A 27 9.22 13.67 25.33
N CYS A 28 9.51 12.37 25.40
CA CYS A 28 9.37 11.46 24.25
C CYS A 28 7.94 11.41 23.72
N PHE A 29 6.93 11.37 24.61
CA PHE A 29 5.53 11.41 24.19
C PHE A 29 5.15 12.73 23.52
N LEU A 30 5.63 13.87 24.03
CA LEU A 30 5.39 15.18 23.42
C LEU A 30 6.03 15.27 22.03
N VAL A 31 7.25 14.75 21.86
CA VAL A 31 7.92 14.70 20.55
C VAL A 31 7.14 13.81 19.58
N GLY A 32 6.73 12.61 20.02
CA GLY A 32 5.97 11.67 19.19
C GLY A 32 4.57 12.18 18.82
N GLY A 33 3.91 12.95 19.69
CA GLY A 33 2.55 13.44 19.46
C GLY A 33 2.46 14.79 18.74
N LEU A 34 3.40 15.70 18.98
CA LEU A 34 3.32 17.08 18.46
C LEU A 34 4.27 17.35 17.27
N ILE A 35 5.39 16.64 17.19
CA ILE A 35 6.44 16.92 16.19
C ILE A 35 6.47 15.85 15.11
N ALA A 36 6.33 14.57 15.50
CA ALA A 36 6.41 13.48 14.55
C ALA A 36 5.16 13.42 13.66
N PRO A 37 5.32 13.29 12.32
CA PRO A 37 4.20 13.02 11.43
C PRO A 37 3.68 11.59 11.61
N ALA A 38 2.51 11.31 11.04
CA ALA A 38 1.95 9.96 11.04
C ALA A 38 2.97 8.93 10.51
N PRO A 39 3.10 7.76 11.16
CA PRO A 39 4.16 6.78 10.86
C PRO A 39 3.99 6.11 9.49
N SER A 40 2.78 6.11 8.94
CA SER A 40 2.47 5.53 7.63
C SER A 40 1.39 6.34 6.93
N SER A 41 1.48 6.40 5.60
CA SER A 41 0.49 7.00 4.71
C SER A 41 -0.06 5.95 3.77
N ALA A 42 -1.39 5.79 3.74
CA ALA A 42 -2.07 4.91 2.80
C ALA A 42 -2.65 5.72 1.64
N HIS A 43 -2.39 5.27 0.41
CA HIS A 43 -2.94 5.88 -0.80
C HIS A 43 -3.61 4.82 -1.68
N ASN A 44 -4.88 5.04 -1.99
CA ASN A 44 -5.63 4.18 -2.91
C ASN A 44 -5.35 4.62 -4.35
N ILE A 45 -4.85 3.69 -5.17
CA ILE A 45 -4.55 3.93 -6.59
C ILE A 45 -5.46 3.05 -7.42
N LEU A 46 -6.32 3.67 -8.22
CA LEU A 46 -7.13 2.96 -9.19
C LEU A 46 -6.27 2.57 -10.40
N THR A 47 -6.29 1.29 -10.73
CA THR A 47 -5.62 0.75 -11.93
C THR A 47 -6.33 1.21 -13.20
N THR A 48 -5.55 1.51 -14.23
CA THR A 48 -6.07 1.81 -15.57
C THR A 48 -6.06 0.53 -16.39
N LYS A 49 -7.17 0.22 -17.05
CA LYS A 49 -7.30 -0.94 -17.95
C LYS A 49 -6.71 -0.55 -19.31
N CYS A 50 -5.51 -1.03 -19.60
CA CYS A 50 -4.83 -0.88 -20.88
C CYS A 50 -5.14 -2.05 -21.81
N ILE A 51 -5.15 -1.83 -23.13
CA ILE A 51 -5.37 -2.87 -24.13
C ILE A 51 -4.04 -3.29 -24.76
N ASP A 52 -3.78 -4.59 -24.83
CA ASP A 52 -2.68 -5.19 -25.58
C ASP A 52 -3.11 -6.38 -26.43
N PRO A 53 -3.41 -6.17 -27.73
CA PRO A 53 -3.69 -7.28 -28.64
C PRO A 53 -2.42 -8.05 -29.05
N SER A 54 -1.23 -7.49 -28.78
CA SER A 54 0.04 -8.05 -29.22
C SER A 54 0.66 -9.05 -28.22
N PHE A 55 0.01 -9.27 -27.07
CA PHE A 55 0.45 -10.17 -26.00
C PHE A 55 1.93 -9.99 -25.63
N ASN A 56 2.39 -8.75 -25.60
CA ASN A 56 3.79 -8.43 -25.39
C ASN A 56 4.08 -8.18 -23.91
N LEU A 57 4.48 -9.25 -23.23
CA LEU A 57 4.83 -9.23 -21.79
C LEU A 57 5.97 -8.26 -21.44
N LYS A 58 6.79 -7.84 -22.40
CA LYS A 58 7.91 -6.91 -22.15
C LYS A 58 7.53 -5.45 -22.34
N LYS A 59 6.34 -5.17 -22.87
CA LYS A 59 5.90 -3.80 -23.15
C LYS A 59 5.43 -3.15 -21.86
N TRP A 60 6.00 -2.00 -21.55
CA TRP A 60 5.57 -1.18 -20.42
C TRP A 60 4.33 -0.36 -20.78
N PHE A 61 3.22 -0.61 -20.08
CA PHE A 61 1.97 0.13 -20.27
C PHE A 61 1.90 1.29 -19.29
N GLN A 62 2.03 2.51 -19.79
CA GLN A 62 1.90 3.69 -18.94
C GLN A 62 0.43 4.13 -18.84
N PRO A 63 -0.14 4.32 -17.64
CA PRO A 63 -1.57 4.61 -17.50
C PRO A 63 -1.92 6.05 -17.88
N ARG A 64 -0.97 6.99 -17.76
CA ARG A 64 -1.16 8.43 -18.03
C ARG A 64 0.12 9.07 -18.56
N GLY A 65 -0.02 10.18 -19.28
CA GLY A 65 1.09 10.96 -19.86
C GLY A 65 1.12 10.93 -21.39
N PRO A 66 2.18 11.46 -22.01
CA PRO A 66 2.30 11.54 -23.47
C PRO A 66 2.39 10.18 -24.17
N HIS A 67 2.84 9.15 -23.45
CA HIS A 67 2.94 7.76 -23.91
C HIS A 67 1.89 6.86 -23.23
N ALA A 68 0.71 7.41 -22.91
CA ALA A 68 -0.36 6.64 -22.30
C ALA A 68 -0.83 5.50 -23.21
N CYS A 69 -1.17 4.36 -22.61
CA CYS A 69 -1.76 3.22 -23.30
C CYS A 69 -3.17 3.55 -23.83
N ASP A 70 -3.64 2.79 -24.83
CA ASP A 70 -5.05 2.77 -25.17
C ASP A 70 -5.83 2.12 -24.02
N LYS A 71 -6.89 2.79 -23.57
CA LYS A 71 -7.55 2.49 -22.31
C LYS A 71 -9.04 2.28 -22.51
N VAL A 72 -9.60 1.38 -21.69
CA VAL A 72 -11.04 1.15 -21.59
C VAL A 72 -11.53 1.62 -20.23
N ARG A 73 -12.68 2.31 -20.19
CA ARG A 73 -13.26 2.75 -18.91
C ARG A 73 -13.96 1.60 -18.21
N ASP A 74 -14.79 0.88 -18.95
CA ASP A 74 -15.70 -0.15 -18.43
C ASP A 74 -15.60 -1.46 -19.21
N PHE A 75 -15.84 -2.58 -18.52
CA PHE A 75 -15.79 -3.90 -19.17
C PHE A 75 -16.87 -4.07 -20.25
N ASP A 76 -18.00 -3.37 -20.14
CA ASP A 76 -19.05 -3.35 -21.19
C ASP A 76 -18.54 -2.71 -22.49
N GLU A 77 -17.72 -1.65 -22.39
CA GLU A 77 -17.07 -1.04 -23.54
C GLU A 77 -16.05 -2.00 -24.18
N ALA A 78 -15.34 -2.79 -23.36
CA ALA A 78 -14.41 -3.80 -23.87
C ALA A 78 -15.14 -4.86 -24.71
N THR A 79 -16.27 -5.37 -24.21
CA THR A 79 -17.09 -6.37 -24.92
C THR A 79 -17.62 -5.81 -26.25
N LYS A 80 -18.11 -4.56 -26.27
CA LYS A 80 -18.60 -3.90 -27.50
C LYS A 80 -17.51 -3.72 -28.55
N ARG A 81 -16.27 -3.49 -28.11
CA ARG A 81 -15.10 -3.37 -28.99
C ARG A 81 -14.50 -4.72 -29.40
N GLY A 82 -15.05 -5.84 -28.93
CA GLY A 82 -14.53 -7.18 -29.19
C GLY A 82 -13.17 -7.45 -28.54
N ILE A 83 -12.90 -6.82 -27.39
CA ILE A 83 -11.65 -6.98 -26.64
C ILE A 83 -11.77 -8.19 -25.73
N TYR A 84 -10.86 -9.15 -25.89
CA TYR A 84 -10.79 -10.34 -25.05
C TYR A 84 -10.19 -10.04 -23.67
N ALA A 85 -10.53 -10.85 -22.67
CA ALA A 85 -10.07 -10.68 -21.29
C ALA A 85 -8.53 -10.68 -21.19
N ASP A 86 -7.86 -11.52 -21.98
CA ASP A 86 -6.41 -11.67 -21.95
C ASP A 86 -5.65 -10.46 -22.53
N TRP A 87 -6.36 -9.56 -23.23
CA TRP A 87 -5.78 -8.32 -23.76
C TRP A 87 -5.80 -7.19 -22.73
N ILE A 88 -6.46 -7.37 -21.59
CA ILE A 88 -6.61 -6.32 -20.58
C ILE A 88 -5.43 -6.38 -19.61
N VAL A 89 -4.63 -5.32 -19.60
CA VAL A 89 -3.51 -5.14 -18.67
C VAL A 89 -3.87 -4.06 -17.65
N PHE A 90 -3.87 -4.42 -16.36
CA PHE A 90 -4.10 -3.46 -15.28
C PHE A 90 -2.80 -2.75 -14.92
N SER A 91 -2.70 -1.47 -15.31
CA SER A 91 -1.51 -0.66 -15.04
C SER A 91 -1.79 0.41 -13.97
N ALA A 92 -0.90 0.49 -12.99
CA ALA A 92 -0.87 1.56 -12.00
C ALA A 92 0.53 2.17 -11.93
N LYS A 93 0.59 3.49 -11.85
CA LYS A 93 1.84 4.24 -11.66
C LYS A 93 1.90 4.71 -10.20
N VAL A 94 2.96 4.30 -9.52
CA VAL A 94 3.26 4.75 -8.16
C VAL A 94 4.63 5.42 -8.17
N PRO A 95 4.79 6.61 -7.59
CA PRO A 95 3.78 7.48 -6.96
C PRO A 95 2.79 8.11 -7.98
N HIS A 96 1.69 8.66 -7.47
CA HIS A 96 0.72 9.39 -8.29
C HIS A 96 1.31 10.72 -8.79
N ASP A 97 1.24 10.99 -10.08
CA ASP A 97 1.74 12.26 -10.66
C ASP A 97 1.03 13.48 -10.05
N PRO A 98 1.74 14.56 -9.67
CA PRO A 98 3.16 14.84 -9.94
C PRO A 98 4.13 14.41 -8.81
N ASN A 99 3.69 13.60 -7.85
CA ASN A 99 4.50 13.30 -6.67
C ASN A 99 5.68 12.39 -7.01
N THR A 100 6.75 12.48 -6.22
CA THR A 100 7.95 11.64 -6.34
C THR A 100 8.18 10.85 -5.06
N MET A 101 8.66 9.61 -5.21
CA MET A 101 8.99 8.76 -4.07
C MET A 101 10.40 9.11 -3.60
N HIS A 102 10.56 9.39 -2.31
CA HIS A 102 11.88 9.67 -1.71
C HIS A 102 12.39 8.48 -0.91
N ARG A 103 13.71 8.35 -0.79
CA ARG A 103 14.36 7.28 -0.01
C ARG A 103 13.97 7.30 1.48
N SER A 104 13.54 8.45 1.99
CA SER A 104 13.10 8.62 3.38
C SER A 104 11.85 7.81 3.76
N PHE A 105 11.10 7.29 2.80
CA PHE A 105 9.94 6.42 3.09
C PHE A 105 10.34 5.03 3.61
N GLN A 106 11.57 4.58 3.35
CA GLN A 106 12.19 3.31 3.81
C GLN A 106 11.53 2.02 3.33
N TYR A 107 10.20 1.95 3.25
CA TYR A 107 9.44 0.79 2.80
C TYR A 107 8.26 1.20 1.91
N MET A 108 7.76 0.23 1.16
CA MET A 108 6.58 0.37 0.30
C MET A 108 5.76 -0.90 0.43
N LEU A 109 4.48 -0.75 0.79
CA LEU A 109 3.53 -1.85 0.88
C LEU A 109 2.42 -1.63 -0.13
N GLY A 110 2.25 -2.59 -1.03
CA GLY A 110 1.14 -2.63 -1.99
C GLY A 110 0.13 -3.69 -1.58
N VAL A 111 -1.15 -3.32 -1.54
CA VAL A 111 -2.26 -4.26 -1.30
C VAL A 111 -3.20 -4.17 -2.50
N LEU A 112 -3.45 -5.31 -3.15
CA LEU A 112 -4.41 -5.38 -4.24
C LEU A 112 -5.81 -5.59 -3.67
N VAL A 113 -6.70 -4.65 -3.94
CA VAL A 113 -8.13 -4.75 -3.64
C VAL A 113 -8.87 -4.91 -4.97
N MET A 114 -9.64 -5.97 -5.11
CA MET A 114 -10.38 -6.29 -6.34
C MET A 114 -11.86 -6.01 -6.15
N ASP A 115 -12.45 -5.26 -7.08
CA ASP A 115 -13.90 -5.05 -7.16
C ASP A 115 -14.50 -6.08 -8.12
N ILE A 116 -15.40 -6.93 -7.60
CA ILE A 116 -16.05 -7.99 -8.38
C ILE A 116 -17.56 -7.72 -8.37
N ALA A 117 -18.12 -7.47 -9.56
CA ALA A 117 -19.55 -7.27 -9.72
C ALA A 117 -20.30 -8.61 -9.58
N PHE A 118 -21.45 -8.57 -8.92
CA PHE A 118 -22.37 -9.70 -8.86
C PHE A 118 -23.25 -9.71 -10.12
N SER A 119 -23.36 -10.86 -10.79
CA SER A 119 -24.25 -11.07 -11.93
C SER A 119 -25.24 -12.18 -11.61
N GLU A 120 -26.54 -11.86 -11.70
CA GLU A 120 -27.62 -12.84 -11.53
C GLU A 120 -27.72 -13.81 -12.72
N GLU A 121 -27.40 -13.33 -13.94
CA GLU A 121 -27.51 -14.12 -15.17
C GLU A 121 -26.54 -15.30 -15.23
N GLU A 122 -25.35 -15.16 -14.62
CA GLU A 122 -24.38 -16.25 -14.61
C GLU A 122 -24.59 -17.25 -13.47
N GLY A 123 -25.48 -16.99 -12.51
CA GLY A 123 -25.74 -17.87 -11.35
C GLY A 123 -24.50 -18.20 -10.50
N LYS A 124 -23.35 -17.56 -10.77
CA LYS A 124 -22.04 -17.87 -10.21
C LYS A 124 -21.77 -16.94 -9.05
N ARG A 125 -21.93 -17.47 -7.84
CA ARG A 125 -21.14 -16.99 -6.69
C ARG A 125 -19.67 -17.30 -6.97
N LEU A 126 -18.76 -16.51 -6.43
CA LEU A 126 -17.37 -16.95 -6.29
C LEU A 126 -17.41 -18.33 -5.65
N GLY A 127 -16.83 -19.33 -6.30
CA GLY A 127 -16.79 -20.70 -5.78
C GLY A 127 -16.19 -20.74 -4.39
N GLU A 128 -16.44 -21.81 -3.64
CA GLU A 128 -15.97 -21.98 -2.25
C GLU A 128 -14.47 -21.73 -2.08
N SER A 129 -13.68 -21.91 -3.15
CA SER A 129 -12.31 -21.43 -3.29
C SER A 129 -12.08 -20.88 -4.70
N VAL A 130 -11.61 -19.63 -4.81
CA VAL A 130 -11.24 -18.98 -6.08
C VAL A 130 -9.80 -18.49 -5.98
N THR A 131 -8.92 -19.11 -6.75
CA THR A 131 -7.54 -18.66 -6.93
C THR A 131 -7.47 -17.70 -8.11
N LYS A 132 -6.92 -16.50 -7.89
CA LYS A 132 -6.61 -15.55 -8.96
C LYS A 132 -5.11 -15.51 -9.14
N THR A 133 -4.65 -15.79 -10.35
CA THR A 133 -3.25 -15.64 -10.74
C THR A 133 -3.06 -14.27 -11.38
N VAL A 134 -2.02 -13.56 -10.96
CA VAL A 134 -1.64 -12.26 -11.51
C VAL A 134 -0.24 -12.43 -12.08
N ASP A 135 -0.11 -12.31 -13.40
CA ASP A 135 1.19 -12.27 -14.06
C ASP A 135 1.84 -10.89 -13.85
N SER A 136 3.15 -10.91 -13.57
CA SER A 136 3.97 -9.71 -13.28
C SER A 136 4.86 -9.33 -14.45
#